data_AF-A0A5J4Q4D8-F1
#
_entry.id   AF-A0A5J4Q4D8-F1
#
_cell.length_a   1.000
_cell.length_b   1.000
_cell.length_c   1.000
_cell.angle_alpha   90.00
_cell.angle_beta   90.00
_cell.angle_gamma   90.00
#
_symmetry.space_group_name_H-M   'P 1'
#
loop_
_entity.id
_entity.type
_entity.pdbx_description
1 polymer ?
#
loop_
_entity_poly.entity_id
_entity_poly.type
_entity_poly.pdbx_seq_one_letter_code
_entity_poly.pdbx_strand_id
1 'polypeptide(L)'
;KDKQQGTILDFEMGIADGMPAEYWQTDTSFNKEWFLKTEENFELNHDARTLKELLVDIVSKRGSILLNVAVYPDGSIPDDQFAVLEEFGAWLNANEEAIYATEPWKIHGIGGVAEGGKFKERRVNSIPWDSNVHRFTCNKDKKTIYIHVFGNPVGDLYFPLLANKALFNGKVKNVSLLGRANESVKWSMKPQGLNIQVPQNLPDKNCNIFKVITTGLW
;
A
#
# COMPACT_ATOMS: atom_id res chain seq x y z
N LYS A 1 28.77 -17.15 -4.65
CA LYS A 1 28.04 -18.43 -4.57
C LYS A 1 26.69 -18.21 -5.20
N ASP A 2 26.61 -18.55 -6.47
CA ASP A 2 25.46 -18.34 -7.35
C ASP A 2 24.26 -19.13 -6.85
N LYS A 3 23.33 -18.43 -6.21
CA LYS A 3 21.95 -18.89 -6.11
C LYS A 3 21.19 -18.16 -7.21
N GLN A 4 21.05 -18.77 -8.38
CA GLN A 4 20.06 -18.30 -9.34
C GLN A 4 18.74 -19.01 -9.01
N GLN A 5 17.95 -18.42 -8.11
CA GLN A 5 16.51 -18.64 -8.16
C GLN A 5 16.01 -18.00 -9.45
N GLY A 6 15.64 -18.82 -10.44
CA GLY A 6 15.18 -18.36 -11.77
C GLY A 6 13.67 -18.14 -11.86
N THR A 7 12.95 -18.26 -10.74
CA THR A 7 11.50 -18.15 -10.68
C THR A 7 11.09 -17.40 -9.43
N ILE A 8 10.07 -16.56 -9.55
CA ILE A 8 9.39 -15.93 -8.43
C ILE A 8 7.99 -16.56 -8.31
N LEU A 9 7.48 -16.69 -7.08
CA LEU A 9 6.12 -17.15 -6.88
C LEU A 9 5.13 -16.08 -7.37
N ASP A 10 4.18 -16.50 -8.20
CA ASP A 10 3.16 -15.64 -8.78
C ASP A 10 1.76 -16.08 -8.29
N PHE A 11 1.05 -15.18 -7.61
CA PHE A 11 -0.31 -15.41 -7.15
C PHE A 11 -1.30 -14.79 -8.13
N GLU A 12 -1.75 -15.57 -9.11
CA GLU A 12 -2.79 -15.18 -10.07
C GLU A 12 -3.97 -14.42 -9.44
N MET A 13 -4.11 -13.13 -9.80
CA MET A 13 -5.16 -12.22 -9.29
C MET A 13 -5.31 -12.30 -7.76
N GLY A 14 -4.19 -12.46 -7.08
CA GLY A 14 -4.14 -12.95 -5.70
C GLY A 14 -3.26 -12.11 -4.80
N ILE A 15 -3.26 -12.51 -3.52
CA ILE A 15 -2.40 -11.93 -2.48
C ILE A 15 -1.78 -13.03 -1.65
N ALA A 16 -0.61 -12.76 -1.07
CA ALA A 16 -0.01 -13.67 -0.11
C ALA A 16 -0.80 -13.69 1.21
N ASP A 17 -0.82 -14.88 1.83
CA ASP A 17 -1.24 -15.04 3.21
C ASP A 17 -0.11 -14.57 4.14
N GLY A 18 -0.45 -13.76 5.15
CA GLY A 18 0.52 -13.13 6.03
C GLY A 18 1.63 -12.38 5.27
N MET A 19 2.88 -12.58 5.69
CA MET A 19 4.08 -11.99 5.07
C MET A 19 5.12 -13.09 4.77
N PRO A 20 5.16 -13.61 3.53
CA PRO A 20 6.11 -14.66 3.14
C PRO A 20 7.57 -14.27 3.37
N ALA A 21 8.42 -15.27 3.59
CA ALA A 21 9.86 -15.07 3.75
C ALA A 21 10.55 -14.61 2.44
N GLU A 22 10.13 -15.21 1.33
CA GLU A 22 10.64 -14.91 -0.01
C GLU A 22 9.82 -13.83 -0.71
N TYR A 23 10.42 -13.17 -1.68
CA TYR A 23 9.71 -12.26 -2.58
C TYR A 23 8.73 -13.02 -3.48
N TRP A 24 7.62 -12.37 -3.79
CA TRP A 24 6.57 -12.89 -4.66
C TRP A 24 6.05 -11.78 -5.57
N GLN A 25 5.23 -12.15 -6.55
CA GLN A 25 4.49 -11.20 -7.36
C GLN A 25 3.05 -11.66 -7.55
N THR A 26 2.21 -10.74 -8.01
CA THR A 26 0.86 -11.03 -8.46
C THR A 26 0.60 -10.21 -9.71
N ASP A 27 -0.18 -10.79 -10.59
CA ASP A 27 -0.70 -10.20 -11.79
C ASP A 27 -2.20 -9.97 -11.62
N THR A 28 -2.67 -8.80 -12.07
CA THR A 28 -4.10 -8.47 -12.09
C THR A 28 -4.47 -7.70 -13.33
N SER A 29 -5.76 -7.50 -13.57
CA SER A 29 -6.30 -6.84 -14.76
C SER A 29 -7.38 -5.84 -14.38
N PHE A 30 -7.39 -4.69 -15.06
CA PHE A 30 -8.48 -3.71 -14.95
C PHE A 30 -9.84 -4.33 -15.22
N ASN A 31 -9.94 -5.27 -16.16
CA ASN A 31 -11.19 -5.91 -16.56
C ASN A 31 -11.25 -7.34 -16.02
N LYS A 32 -12.44 -7.93 -16.01
CA LYS A 32 -12.65 -9.34 -15.63
C LYS A 32 -11.76 -10.31 -16.43
N GLU A 33 -11.48 -9.95 -17.68
CA GLU A 33 -10.61 -10.69 -18.59
C GLU A 33 -9.29 -9.93 -18.84
N TRP A 34 -8.28 -10.64 -19.34
CA TRP A 34 -6.97 -10.07 -19.68
C TRP A 34 -6.97 -9.23 -20.97
N PHE A 35 -7.95 -9.44 -21.85
CA PHE A 35 -8.08 -8.76 -23.13
C PHE A 35 -9.48 -8.17 -23.27
N LEU A 36 -9.60 -7.10 -24.06
CA LEU A 36 -10.90 -6.55 -24.42
C LEU A 36 -11.62 -7.54 -25.37
N LYS A 37 -12.70 -8.18 -24.92
CA LYS A 37 -13.43 -9.19 -25.71
C LYS A 37 -14.77 -8.68 -26.27
N THR A 38 -15.56 -7.95 -25.49
CA THR A 38 -16.91 -7.46 -25.86
C THR A 38 -17.38 -6.33 -24.92
N GLU A 39 -18.60 -5.81 -25.11
CA GLU A 39 -19.26 -4.87 -24.19
C GLU A 39 -19.45 -5.43 -22.76
N GLU A 40 -19.38 -6.75 -22.55
CA GLU A 40 -19.48 -7.37 -21.22
C GLU A 40 -18.22 -7.17 -20.37
N ASN A 41 -17.11 -6.71 -20.98
CA ASN A 41 -15.85 -6.45 -20.29
C ASN A 41 -15.70 -5.02 -19.76
N PHE A 42 -16.71 -4.14 -19.87
CA PHE A 42 -16.59 -2.74 -19.40
C PHE A 42 -16.60 -2.59 -17.87
N GLU A 43 -16.98 -3.62 -17.12
CA GLU A 43 -16.89 -3.55 -15.66
C GLU A 43 -15.43 -3.67 -15.20
N LEU A 44 -14.95 -2.60 -14.56
CA LEU A 44 -13.62 -2.58 -13.96
C LEU A 44 -13.58 -3.41 -12.68
N ASN A 45 -12.64 -4.35 -12.58
CA ASN A 45 -12.25 -4.99 -11.33
C ASN A 45 -11.64 -3.99 -10.34
N HIS A 46 -11.01 -2.93 -10.83
CA HIS A 46 -10.25 -1.99 -10.03
C HIS A 46 -10.60 -0.52 -10.31
N ASP A 47 -10.74 0.23 -9.22
CA ASP A 47 -10.74 1.69 -9.15
C ASP A 47 -9.44 2.16 -8.48
N ALA A 48 -9.20 3.48 -8.42
CA ALA A 48 -7.98 4.02 -7.81
C ALA A 48 -7.86 3.64 -6.32
N ARG A 49 -8.99 3.52 -5.60
CA ARG A 49 -9.00 3.09 -4.20
C ARG A 49 -8.44 1.67 -4.06
N THR A 50 -8.97 0.72 -4.82
CA THR A 50 -8.61 -0.70 -4.71
C THR A 50 -7.19 -0.94 -5.18
N LEU A 51 -6.70 -0.21 -6.19
CA LEU A 51 -5.28 -0.26 -6.57
C LEU A 51 -4.38 0.25 -5.44
N LYS A 52 -4.75 1.33 -4.73
CA LYS A 52 -4.00 1.81 -3.55
C LYS A 52 -3.98 0.75 -2.44
N GLU A 53 -5.14 0.21 -2.08
CA GLU A 53 -5.27 -0.84 -1.06
C GLU A 53 -4.45 -2.08 -1.42
N LEU A 54 -4.54 -2.53 -2.67
CA LEU A 54 -3.88 -3.73 -3.17
C LEU A 54 -2.36 -3.56 -3.25
N LEU A 55 -1.88 -2.49 -3.91
CA LEU A 55 -0.44 -2.19 -4.02
C LEU A 55 0.22 -2.12 -2.64
N VAL A 56 -0.40 -1.39 -1.71
CA VAL A 56 0.16 -1.19 -0.38
C VAL A 56 0.18 -2.50 0.42
N ASP A 57 -0.86 -3.34 0.32
CA ASP A 57 -0.86 -4.67 0.95
C ASP A 57 0.26 -5.55 0.39
N ILE A 58 0.37 -5.62 -0.93
CA ILE A 58 1.37 -6.40 -1.67
C ILE A 58 2.80 -5.98 -1.26
N VAL A 59 3.11 -4.69 -1.38
CA VAL A 59 4.46 -4.17 -1.07
C VAL A 59 4.82 -4.37 0.40
N SER A 60 3.86 -4.20 1.31
CA SER A 60 4.07 -4.48 2.74
C SER A 60 4.37 -5.94 3.06
N LYS A 61 4.12 -6.86 2.10
CA LYS A 61 4.29 -8.31 2.24
C LYS A 61 5.41 -8.88 1.37
N ARG A 62 6.37 -8.08 0.87
CA ARG A 62 7.43 -8.47 -0.09
C ARG A 62 6.92 -8.82 -1.49
N GLY A 63 5.76 -8.29 -1.87
CA GLY A 63 5.19 -8.52 -3.19
C GLY A 63 5.50 -7.39 -4.18
N SER A 64 5.40 -7.69 -5.47
CA SER A 64 5.20 -6.73 -6.55
C SER A 64 3.90 -6.99 -7.30
N ILE A 65 3.30 -5.95 -7.86
CA ILE A 65 2.09 -6.06 -8.69
C ILE A 65 2.41 -5.81 -10.15
N LEU A 66 1.90 -6.67 -11.03
CA LEU A 66 1.83 -6.47 -12.47
C LEU A 66 0.39 -6.16 -12.84
N LEU A 67 0.13 -4.93 -13.28
CA LEU A 67 -1.21 -4.49 -13.69
C LEU A 67 -1.35 -4.57 -15.21
N ASN A 68 -2.25 -5.43 -15.68
CA ASN A 68 -2.65 -5.51 -17.08
C ASN A 68 -3.66 -4.43 -17.46
N VAL A 69 -3.44 -3.83 -18.63
CA VAL A 69 -4.31 -2.83 -19.26
C VAL A 69 -4.86 -3.42 -20.55
N ALA A 70 -6.18 -3.50 -20.67
CA ALA A 70 -6.82 -3.99 -21.88
C ALA A 70 -6.98 -2.84 -22.88
N VAL A 71 -6.27 -2.89 -24.00
CA VAL A 71 -6.32 -1.87 -25.06
C VAL A 71 -7.33 -2.23 -26.15
N TYR A 72 -7.82 -1.22 -26.87
CA TYR A 72 -8.60 -1.39 -28.09
C TYR A 72 -7.75 -1.98 -29.23
N PRO A 73 -8.36 -2.53 -30.29
CA PRO A 73 -7.62 -3.06 -31.45
C PRO A 73 -6.72 -2.04 -32.17
N ASP A 74 -7.04 -0.74 -32.06
CA ASP A 74 -6.22 0.35 -32.59
C ASP A 74 -5.07 0.77 -31.65
N GLY A 75 -4.95 0.13 -30.49
CA GLY A 75 -3.92 0.36 -29.48
C GLY A 75 -4.27 1.45 -28.45
N SER A 76 -5.42 2.12 -28.56
CA SER A 76 -5.84 3.13 -27.59
C SER A 76 -6.30 2.49 -26.26
N ILE A 77 -6.14 3.21 -25.14
CA ILE A 77 -6.60 2.77 -23.81
C ILE A 77 -8.03 3.25 -23.61
N PRO A 78 -8.96 2.41 -23.12
CA PRO A 78 -10.30 2.83 -22.71
C PRO A 78 -10.29 3.96 -21.68
N ASP A 79 -11.17 4.96 -21.87
CA ASP A 79 -11.21 6.18 -21.05
C ASP A 79 -11.42 5.91 -19.55
N ASP A 80 -12.14 4.84 -19.21
CA ASP A 80 -12.40 4.42 -17.84
C ASP A 80 -11.13 3.87 -17.14
N GLN A 81 -10.35 3.04 -17.84
CA GLN A 81 -9.04 2.58 -17.39
C GLN A 81 -8.06 3.74 -17.29
N PHE A 82 -8.06 4.63 -18.29
CA PHE A 82 -7.18 5.80 -18.28
C PHE A 82 -7.48 6.73 -17.09
N ALA A 83 -8.75 6.99 -16.79
CA ALA A 83 -9.15 7.79 -15.64
C ALA A 83 -8.67 7.19 -14.31
N VAL A 84 -8.74 5.87 -14.15
CA VAL A 84 -8.22 5.20 -12.95
C VAL A 84 -6.69 5.28 -12.89
N LEU A 85 -5.99 5.08 -14.02
CA LEU A 85 -4.53 5.21 -14.10
C LEU A 85 -4.06 6.63 -13.76
N GLU A 86 -4.78 7.67 -14.19
CA GLU A 86 -4.47 9.05 -13.84
C GLU A 86 -4.67 9.33 -12.33
N GLU A 87 -5.81 8.94 -11.74
CA GLU A 87 -6.05 9.15 -10.30
C GLU A 87 -5.06 8.34 -9.44
N PHE A 88 -4.78 7.10 -9.83
CA PHE A 88 -3.82 6.24 -9.13
C PHE A 88 -2.38 6.71 -9.31
N GLY A 89 -1.99 7.09 -10.52
CA GLY A 89 -0.66 7.58 -10.86
C GLY A 89 -0.34 8.90 -10.15
N ALA A 90 -1.30 9.82 -10.06
CA ALA A 90 -1.16 11.05 -9.28
C ALA A 90 -0.88 10.75 -7.80
N TRP A 91 -1.62 9.80 -7.21
CA TRP A 91 -1.37 9.35 -5.84
C TRP A 91 -0.01 8.70 -5.69
N LEU A 92 0.38 7.82 -6.62
CA LEU A 92 1.64 7.09 -6.57
C LEU A 92 2.83 8.04 -6.66
N ASN A 93 2.83 9.00 -7.59
CA ASN A 93 3.87 10.03 -7.73
C ASN A 93 4.04 10.85 -6.44
N ALA A 94 2.93 11.18 -5.79
CA ALA A 94 2.94 11.97 -4.55
C ALA A 94 3.46 11.20 -3.32
N ASN A 95 3.52 9.87 -3.42
CA ASN A 95 3.78 8.93 -2.32
C ASN A 95 4.91 7.93 -2.62
N GLU A 96 5.64 8.14 -3.72
CA GLU A 96 6.50 7.14 -4.34
C GLU A 96 7.61 6.62 -3.41
N GLU A 97 8.12 7.48 -2.51
CA GLU A 97 9.18 7.12 -1.56
C GLU A 97 8.76 6.09 -0.50
N ALA A 98 7.44 5.90 -0.31
CA ALA A 98 6.85 4.91 0.58
C ALA A 98 6.47 3.60 -0.13
N ILE A 99 6.72 3.52 -1.44
CA ILE A 99 6.45 2.35 -2.28
C ILE A 99 7.76 1.85 -2.88
N TYR A 100 8.39 2.65 -3.74
CA TYR A 100 9.57 2.22 -4.48
C TYR A 100 10.79 2.10 -3.59
N ALA A 101 11.58 1.05 -3.84
CA ALA A 101 12.80 0.73 -3.08
C ALA A 101 12.59 0.66 -1.55
N THR A 102 11.36 0.42 -1.11
CA THR A 102 11.05 0.11 0.29
C THR A 102 11.12 -1.39 0.54
N GLU A 103 11.10 -1.75 1.81
CA GLU A 103 11.12 -3.10 2.32
C GLU A 103 10.00 -3.22 3.35
N PRO A 104 9.39 -4.41 3.54
CA PRO A 104 8.47 -4.62 4.65
C PRO A 104 9.09 -4.30 6.01
N TRP A 105 8.22 -3.90 6.92
CA TRP A 105 8.56 -3.87 8.33
C TRP A 105 8.54 -5.30 8.93
N LYS A 106 8.83 -5.43 10.23
CA LYS A 106 8.76 -6.72 10.95
C LYS A 106 7.37 -7.34 10.92
N ILE A 107 6.33 -6.52 10.74
CA ILE A 107 4.96 -6.94 10.45
C ILE A 107 4.46 -6.15 9.24
N HIS A 108 3.64 -6.75 8.40
CA HIS A 108 3.11 -6.08 7.20
C HIS A 108 2.03 -5.04 7.53
N GLY A 109 1.25 -5.26 8.61
CA GLY A 109 0.09 -4.41 8.91
C GLY A 109 -0.70 -4.82 10.14
N ILE A 110 -1.78 -4.07 10.38
CA ILE A 110 -2.82 -4.38 11.36
C ILE A 110 -4.20 -4.10 10.75
N GLY A 111 -5.22 -4.81 11.23
CA GLY A 111 -6.58 -4.75 10.68
C GLY A 111 -6.69 -5.28 9.25
N GLY A 112 -7.93 -5.43 8.77
CA GLY A 112 -8.21 -5.83 7.40
C GLY A 112 -7.60 -7.19 7.03
N VAL A 113 -7.75 -8.19 7.93
CA VAL A 113 -7.30 -9.56 7.67
C VAL A 113 -8.00 -10.09 6.43
N ALA A 114 -7.22 -10.63 5.50
CA ALA A 114 -7.71 -11.29 4.30
C ALA A 114 -6.92 -12.59 4.13
N GLU A 115 -7.62 -13.66 3.77
CA GLU A 115 -6.99 -14.93 3.41
C GLU A 115 -6.24 -14.78 2.09
N GLY A 116 -4.98 -15.24 2.05
CA GLY A 116 -4.21 -15.28 0.82
C GLY A 116 -4.65 -16.39 -0.14
N GLY A 117 -4.10 -16.31 -1.36
CA GLY A 117 -4.35 -17.27 -2.44
C GLY A 117 -4.67 -16.60 -3.76
N LYS A 118 -4.93 -17.43 -4.77
CA LYS A 118 -5.36 -17.01 -6.09
C LYS A 118 -6.77 -16.41 -6.05
N PHE A 119 -7.04 -15.38 -6.85
CA PHE A 119 -8.35 -14.72 -6.95
C PHE A 119 -8.88 -14.18 -5.61
N LYS A 120 -7.98 -13.81 -4.69
CA LYS A 120 -8.28 -13.26 -3.35
C LYS A 120 -7.92 -11.78 -3.22
N GLU A 121 -7.54 -11.13 -4.32
CA GLU A 121 -7.30 -9.69 -4.35
C GLU A 121 -8.57 -8.87 -4.01
N ARG A 122 -8.36 -7.59 -3.69
CA ARG A 122 -9.44 -6.64 -3.45
C ARG A 122 -9.88 -6.00 -4.77
N ARG A 123 -11.19 -5.92 -4.98
CA ARG A 123 -11.82 -5.38 -6.19
C ARG A 123 -12.79 -4.25 -5.86
N VAL A 124 -13.35 -3.59 -6.86
CA VAL A 124 -14.33 -2.49 -6.71
C VAL A 124 -15.46 -2.80 -5.73
N ASN A 125 -15.93 -4.06 -5.69
CA ASN A 125 -16.99 -4.51 -4.80
C ASN A 125 -16.54 -4.85 -3.36
N SER A 126 -15.24 -4.79 -3.07
CA SER A 126 -14.71 -5.06 -1.73
C SER A 126 -15.04 -3.92 -0.78
N ILE A 127 -15.48 -4.26 0.44
CA ILE A 127 -15.74 -3.30 1.53
C ILE A 127 -14.49 -2.44 1.74
N PRO A 128 -14.53 -1.11 1.53
CA PRO A 128 -13.38 -0.23 1.69
C PRO A 128 -12.68 -0.41 3.04
N TRP A 129 -11.36 -0.34 3.04
CA TRP A 129 -10.62 -0.31 4.29
C TRP A 129 -10.84 1.02 5.00
N ASP A 130 -11.04 0.94 6.31
CA ASP A 130 -11.21 2.09 7.18
C ASP A 130 -9.88 2.48 7.85
N SER A 131 -9.94 3.50 8.69
CA SER A 131 -8.77 4.04 9.39
C SER A 131 -8.23 3.18 10.53
N ASN A 132 -8.80 1.99 10.77
CA ASN A 132 -8.21 0.99 11.66
C ASN A 132 -7.32 -0.01 10.91
N VAL A 133 -7.33 0.03 9.58
CA VAL A 133 -6.44 -0.76 8.75
C VAL A 133 -5.18 0.05 8.45
N HIS A 134 -4.03 -0.57 8.68
CA HIS A 134 -2.74 0.03 8.40
C HIS A 134 -1.80 -0.98 7.76
N ARG A 135 -0.89 -0.48 6.92
CA ARG A 135 0.25 -1.23 6.39
C ARG A 135 1.54 -0.48 6.62
N PHE A 136 2.65 -1.22 6.64
CA PHE A 136 3.95 -0.68 6.96
C PHE A 136 4.99 -1.06 5.91
N THR A 137 5.78 -0.05 5.53
CA THR A 137 6.97 -0.21 4.71
C THR A 137 8.10 0.59 5.34
N CYS A 138 9.33 0.29 4.98
CA CYS A 138 10.52 0.91 5.56
C CYS A 138 11.54 1.19 4.46
N ASN A 139 12.30 2.27 4.58
CA ASN A 139 13.43 2.49 3.68
C ASN A 139 14.56 1.48 3.95
N LYS A 140 15.49 1.32 3.00
CA LYS A 140 16.56 0.31 3.09
C LYS A 140 17.54 0.53 4.25
N ASP A 141 17.81 1.78 4.63
CA ASP A 141 18.70 2.10 5.75
C ASP A 141 18.06 1.92 7.14
N LYS A 142 16.78 1.50 7.17
CA LYS A 142 15.99 1.22 8.36
C LYS A 142 15.93 2.41 9.32
N LYS A 143 15.89 3.64 8.81
CA LYS A 143 15.69 4.87 9.62
C LYS A 143 14.32 5.51 9.41
N THR A 144 13.58 5.09 8.40
CA THR A 144 12.24 5.61 8.10
C THR A 144 11.26 4.45 8.04
N ILE A 145 10.15 4.57 8.77
CA ILE A 145 8.96 3.73 8.60
C ILE A 145 7.86 4.60 8.00
N TYR A 146 7.18 4.07 6.99
CA TYR A 146 6.00 4.67 6.40
C TYR A 146 4.78 3.91 6.90
N ILE A 147 3.84 4.67 7.47
CA ILE A 147 2.57 4.16 7.96
C ILE A 147 1.51 4.53 6.93
N HIS A 148 1.04 3.53 6.21
CA HIS A 148 -0.06 3.67 5.25
C HIS A 148 -1.38 3.53 6.00
N VAL A 149 -2.18 4.58 6.03
CA VAL A 149 -3.45 4.66 6.75
C VAL A 149 -4.59 4.75 5.74
N PHE A 150 -5.54 3.81 5.82
CA PHE A 150 -6.67 3.77 4.90
C PHE A 150 -7.87 4.59 5.37
N GLY A 151 -8.79 4.83 4.43
CA GLY A 151 -9.96 5.66 4.64
C GLY A 151 -9.63 7.13 4.89
N ASN A 152 -10.55 7.82 5.56
CA ASN A 152 -10.46 9.24 5.87
C ASN A 152 -10.44 9.45 7.40
N PRO A 153 -9.28 9.27 8.05
CA PRO A 153 -9.18 9.37 9.50
C PRO A 153 -9.47 10.79 9.99
N VAL A 154 -10.03 10.91 11.20
CA VAL A 154 -10.26 12.19 11.89
C VAL A 154 -9.82 12.06 13.34
N GLY A 155 -9.25 13.13 13.90
CA GLY A 155 -8.82 13.17 15.29
C GLY A 155 -7.42 12.61 15.48
N ASP A 156 -7.23 11.76 16.50
CA ASP A 156 -5.93 11.19 16.84
C ASP A 156 -5.83 9.75 16.31
N LEU A 157 -4.71 9.45 15.64
CA LEU A 157 -4.30 8.09 15.29
C LEU A 157 -3.25 7.58 16.27
N TYR A 158 -3.36 6.30 16.60
CA TYR A 158 -2.64 5.71 17.70
C TYR A 158 -1.91 4.42 17.31
N PHE A 159 -0.57 4.43 17.42
CA PHE A 159 0.30 3.36 16.95
C PHE A 159 1.09 2.72 18.12
N PRO A 160 0.50 1.73 18.82
CA PRO A 160 1.14 1.06 19.95
C PRO A 160 2.38 0.25 19.56
N LEU A 161 2.47 -0.14 18.29
CA LEU A 161 3.58 -0.93 17.75
C LEU A 161 4.93 -0.20 17.90
N LEU A 162 4.93 1.14 17.93
CA LEU A 162 6.12 1.96 18.16
C LEU A 162 6.48 2.12 19.64
N ALA A 163 5.77 1.49 20.57
CA ALA A 163 6.22 1.27 21.95
C ALA A 163 6.69 -0.17 22.20
N ASN A 164 6.39 -1.11 21.30
CA ASN A 164 6.77 -2.51 21.44
C ASN A 164 8.26 -2.72 21.09
N LYS A 165 9.09 -3.04 22.09
CA LYS A 165 10.53 -3.26 21.93
C LYS A 165 10.90 -4.47 21.05
N ALA A 166 10.03 -5.45 20.89
CA ALA A 166 10.28 -6.52 19.92
C ALA A 166 10.20 -6.00 18.48
N LEU A 167 9.36 -4.99 18.23
CA LEU A 167 9.10 -4.43 16.90
C LEU A 167 9.96 -3.19 16.61
N PHE A 168 10.14 -2.31 17.58
CA PHE A 168 10.79 -1.01 17.42
C PHE A 168 11.72 -0.68 18.59
N ASN A 169 13.02 -0.52 18.30
CA ASN A 169 14.06 -0.18 19.29
C ASN A 169 14.59 1.26 19.16
N GLY A 170 14.09 2.01 18.18
CA GLY A 170 14.49 3.38 17.92
C GLY A 170 13.82 4.43 18.79
N LYS A 171 14.08 5.69 18.41
CA LYS A 171 13.34 6.87 18.84
C LYS A 171 12.78 7.58 17.61
N VAL A 172 11.50 7.97 17.67
CA VAL A 172 10.89 8.84 16.65
C VAL A 172 11.52 10.23 16.75
N LYS A 173 11.96 10.76 15.61
CA LYS A 173 12.58 12.09 15.48
C LYS A 173 11.63 13.10 14.82
N ASN A 174 10.87 12.65 13.83
CA ASN A 174 9.91 13.49 13.12
C ASN A 174 8.79 12.63 12.54
N VAL A 175 7.62 13.24 12.37
CA VAL A 175 6.50 12.69 11.62
C VAL A 175 6.03 13.75 10.65
N SER A 176 5.88 13.38 9.38
CA SER A 176 5.33 14.23 8.33
C SER A 176 4.32 13.47 7.49
N LEU A 177 3.49 14.20 6.76
CA LEU A 177 2.50 13.65 5.83
C LEU A 177 3.01 13.76 4.39
N LEU A 178 3.02 12.64 3.66
CA LEU A 178 3.35 12.61 2.22
C LEU A 178 2.19 13.15 1.38
N GLY A 179 2.44 13.42 0.10
CA GLY A 179 1.45 14.00 -0.81
C GLY A 179 1.14 15.49 -0.58
N ARG A 180 1.91 16.13 0.30
CA ARG A 180 2.04 17.58 0.48
C ARG A 180 3.52 17.95 0.48
N ALA A 181 3.87 19.22 0.65
CA ALA A 181 5.25 19.69 0.78
C ALA A 181 5.95 19.18 2.07
N ASN A 182 5.90 17.86 2.32
CA ASN A 182 6.37 17.12 3.49
C ASN A 182 6.09 17.85 4.81
N GLU A 183 4.83 18.27 4.97
CA GLU A 183 4.40 19.06 6.12
C GLU A 183 4.54 18.23 7.40
N SER A 184 5.31 18.74 8.36
CA SER A 184 5.38 18.14 9.69
C SER A 184 4.00 18.15 10.32
N VAL A 185 3.59 17.00 10.87
CA VAL A 185 2.31 16.87 11.58
C VAL A 185 2.52 17.01 13.08
N LYS A 186 1.45 17.27 13.84
CA LYS A 186 1.52 17.24 15.30
C LYS A 186 1.53 15.79 15.77
N TRP A 187 2.52 15.43 16.58
CA TRP A 187 2.66 14.08 17.12
C TRP A 187 3.27 14.10 18.52
N SER A 188 3.08 13.02 19.26
CA SER A 188 3.74 12.81 20.56
C SER A 188 3.98 11.33 20.83
N MET A 189 5.09 11.02 21.51
CA MET A 189 5.29 9.69 22.09
C MET A 189 4.60 9.63 23.44
N LYS A 190 3.60 8.75 23.58
CA LYS A 190 2.96 8.38 24.84
C LYS A 190 3.56 7.06 25.36
N PRO A 191 3.42 6.72 26.65
CA PRO A 191 3.93 5.44 27.18
C PRO A 191 3.45 4.22 26.39
N GLN A 192 2.25 4.30 25.85
CA GLN A 192 1.63 3.19 25.16
C GLN A 192 2.07 3.12 23.67
N GLY A 193 2.69 4.15 23.06
CA GLY A 193 2.86 4.27 21.59
C GLY A 193 2.94 5.69 20.99
N LEU A 194 3.07 5.77 19.67
CA LEU A 194 3.06 7.04 18.92
C LEU A 194 1.62 7.52 18.71
N ASN A 195 1.36 8.79 19.04
CA ASN A 195 0.12 9.49 18.76
C ASN A 195 0.35 10.50 17.64
N ILE A 196 -0.48 10.49 16.59
CA ILE A 196 -0.45 11.46 15.49
C ILE A 196 -1.80 12.18 15.48
N GLN A 197 -1.78 13.52 15.49
CA GLN A 197 -3.00 14.30 15.26
C GLN A 197 -3.19 14.45 13.76
N VAL A 198 -4.31 13.95 13.26
CA VAL A 198 -4.62 13.95 11.83
C VAL A 198 -4.89 15.39 11.37
N PRO A 199 -4.19 15.89 10.34
CA PRO A 199 -4.47 17.20 9.76
C PRO A 199 -5.88 17.25 9.16
N GLN A 200 -6.52 18.43 9.17
CA GLN A 200 -7.88 18.60 8.64
C GLN A 200 -8.01 18.32 7.14
N ASN A 201 -6.94 18.55 6.38
CA ASN A 201 -6.94 18.44 4.92
C ASN A 201 -5.96 17.35 4.48
N LEU A 202 -6.46 16.11 4.42
CA LEU A 202 -5.70 14.97 3.94
C LEU A 202 -5.53 15.03 2.40
N PRO A 203 -4.36 14.66 1.86
CA PRO A 203 -4.10 14.64 0.42
C PRO A 203 -4.96 13.67 -0.37
N ASP A 204 -5.34 12.53 0.24
CA ASP A 204 -6.11 11.48 -0.41
C ASP A 204 -7.29 11.04 0.46
N LYS A 205 -8.39 10.62 -0.17
CA LYS A 205 -9.61 10.17 0.53
C LYS A 205 -9.57 8.70 0.96
N ASN A 206 -8.62 7.91 0.44
CA ASN A 206 -8.57 6.45 0.57
C ASN A 206 -7.29 5.93 1.25
N CYS A 207 -6.13 6.54 1.02
CA CYS A 207 -4.86 6.10 1.59
C CYS A 207 -3.90 7.27 1.80
N ASN A 208 -3.61 7.59 3.06
CA ASN A 208 -2.68 8.64 3.45
C ASN A 208 -1.46 8.05 4.14
N ILE A 209 -0.28 8.60 3.84
CA ILE A 209 0.98 8.02 4.31
C ILE A 209 1.70 8.97 5.26
N PHE A 210 1.92 8.51 6.48
CA PHE A 210 2.75 9.21 7.45
C PHE A 210 4.18 8.69 7.38
N LYS A 211 5.12 9.57 7.08
CA LYS A 211 6.56 9.31 7.15
C LYS A 211 7.05 9.52 8.57
N VAL A 212 7.61 8.50 9.17
CA VAL A 212 8.16 8.54 10.53
C VAL A 212 9.68 8.35 10.46
N ILE A 213 10.42 9.44 10.67
CA ILE A 213 11.88 9.41 10.74
C ILE A 213 12.30 9.01 12.15
N THR A 214 13.28 8.11 12.26
CA THR A 214 13.72 7.52 13.53
C THR A 214 15.24 7.54 13.66
N THR A 215 15.76 7.16 14.83
CA THR A 215 17.20 6.87 15.02
C THR A 215 17.65 5.55 14.39
N GLY A 216 16.71 4.73 13.92
CA GLY A 216 16.90 3.33 13.52
C GLY A 216 15.68 2.52 13.97
N LEU A 217 15.28 1.50 13.21
CA LEU A 217 14.08 0.71 13.54
C LEU A 217 14.41 -0.52 14.41
N TRP A 218 15.55 -1.17 14.18
CA TRP A 218 16.09 -2.30 14.97
C TRP A 218 17.60 -2.42 14.81
#